data_AF-A0A959F2B7-F1
#
_entry.id   AF-A0A959F2B7-F1
#
_cell.length_a   1.000
_cell.length_b   1.000
_cell.length_c   1.000
_cell.angle_alpha   90.00
_cell.angle_beta   90.00
_cell.angle_gamma   90.00
#
_symmetry.space_group_name_H-M   'P 1'
#
loop_
_entity.id
_entity.type
_entity.pdbx_description
1 polymer ?
#
loop_
_entity_poly.entity_id
_entity_poly.type
_entity_poly.pdbx_seq_one_letter_code
_entity_poly.pdbx_strand_id
1 'polypeptide(L)'
;YFTPVLKVRQAPDDEYRYPIYRRPHSWEGPLPTRAQIDGEKVLAGQGLELAYAADPVDIYYMQVQGSGYVEYLDTGERALLVYDGSNQQPYRSIERYLTEREDLEVGNLSINGIKRFLKDHPALRDTVLSQNPSYIFFAPRGRSVKGAGQVPLIPEISVAVDHRYLPLGSVLLAACPVYDKYGEVDHHEFRILLPQDTGGAIRGPGHLDVYSGVGRAGQS
;
A
#
# COMPACT_ATOMS: atom_id res chain seq x y z
N TYR A 1 -1.17 1.06 9.83
CA TYR A 1 -0.59 0.79 8.49
C TYR A 1 0.81 0.19 8.57
N PHE A 2 1.34 -0.40 7.50
CA PHE A 2 2.68 -1.01 7.47
C PHE A 2 3.36 -0.86 6.09
N THR A 3 4.69 -1.02 6.05
CA THR A 3 5.44 -0.98 4.78
C THR A 3 5.68 -2.39 4.24
N PRO A 4 5.02 -2.82 3.15
CA PRO A 4 5.24 -4.15 2.59
C PRO A 4 6.65 -4.29 1.99
N VAL A 5 7.10 -5.53 1.85
CA VAL A 5 8.36 -5.87 1.17
C VAL A 5 8.03 -6.82 0.02
N LEU A 6 8.28 -6.38 -1.21
CA LEU A 6 8.04 -7.17 -2.41
C LEU A 6 9.36 -7.66 -2.99
N LYS A 7 9.41 -8.94 -3.34
CA LYS A 7 10.48 -9.46 -4.21
C LYS A 7 10.15 -9.09 -5.65
N VAL A 8 11.13 -8.54 -6.37
CA VAL A 8 10.94 -8.05 -7.72
C VAL A 8 12.14 -8.36 -8.61
N ARG A 9 11.96 -8.21 -9.92
CA ARG A 9 13.05 -8.16 -10.90
C ARG A 9 13.09 -6.82 -11.63
N GLN A 10 14.25 -6.49 -12.21
CA GLN A 10 14.40 -5.31 -13.06
C GLN A 10 13.76 -5.50 -14.44
N ALA A 11 13.86 -6.71 -14.98
CA ALA A 11 13.26 -7.10 -16.25
C ALA A 11 12.21 -8.20 -16.01
N PRO A 12 11.15 -8.29 -16.84
CA PRO A 12 10.11 -9.27 -16.65
C PRO A 12 10.56 -10.68 -17.06
N ASP A 13 10.02 -11.70 -16.40
CA ASP A 13 10.11 -13.11 -16.81
C ASP A 13 8.74 -13.81 -16.68
N ASP A 14 8.69 -15.14 -16.74
CA ASP A 14 7.44 -15.90 -16.66
C ASP A 14 6.71 -15.75 -15.31
N GLU A 15 7.46 -15.48 -14.22
CA GLU A 15 6.94 -15.34 -12.85
C GLU A 15 6.77 -13.86 -12.49
N TYR A 16 7.83 -13.06 -12.60
CA TYR A 16 7.90 -11.64 -12.29
C TYR A 16 7.52 -10.80 -13.51
N ARG A 17 6.22 -10.70 -13.79
CA ARG A 17 5.69 -10.03 -15.01
C ARG A 17 4.78 -8.84 -14.75
N TYR A 18 4.45 -8.55 -13.50
CA TYR A 18 3.51 -7.48 -13.15
C TYR A 18 4.26 -6.19 -12.83
N PRO A 19 4.12 -5.13 -13.64
CA PRO A 19 4.93 -3.92 -13.52
C PRO A 19 4.49 -3.02 -12.36
N ILE A 20 5.46 -2.44 -11.66
CA ILE A 20 5.27 -1.30 -10.77
C ILE A 20 5.66 -0.04 -11.56
N TYR A 21 4.76 0.93 -11.69
CA TYR A 21 4.96 2.08 -12.57
C TYR A 21 5.37 3.36 -11.84
N ARG A 22 6.24 4.14 -12.50
CA ARG A 22 6.40 5.58 -12.23
C ARG A 22 5.25 6.37 -12.84
N ARG A 23 5.03 7.59 -12.35
CA ARG A 23 3.95 8.43 -12.88
C ARG A 23 4.28 8.87 -14.32
N PRO A 24 3.37 8.70 -15.30
CA PRO A 24 3.54 9.29 -16.62
C PRO A 24 3.34 10.81 -16.52
N HIS A 25 4.37 11.58 -16.90
CA HIS A 25 4.35 13.05 -16.84
C HIS A 25 3.83 13.68 -18.13
N SER A 26 3.93 12.98 -19.25
CA SER A 26 3.51 13.42 -20.58
C SER A 26 2.16 12.86 -21.01
N TRP A 27 1.34 12.39 -20.07
CA TRP A 27 0.01 11.83 -20.39
C TRP A 27 -0.98 12.97 -20.67
N GLU A 28 -1.64 12.92 -21.82
CA GLU A 28 -2.69 13.87 -22.19
C GLU A 28 -4.05 13.41 -21.66
N GLY A 29 -4.75 14.29 -20.94
CA GLY A 29 -6.07 14.02 -20.39
C GLY A 29 -6.05 13.25 -19.05
N PRO A 30 -7.20 12.69 -18.62
CA PRO A 30 -7.28 11.92 -17.40
C PRO A 30 -6.40 10.66 -17.45
N LEU A 31 -5.72 10.38 -16.35
CA LEU A 31 -4.92 9.17 -16.23
C LEU A 31 -5.82 7.91 -16.24
N PRO A 32 -5.32 6.80 -16.82
CA PRO A 32 -6.12 5.59 -16.99
C PRO A 32 -6.51 4.95 -15.65
N THR A 33 -7.63 4.23 -15.65
CA THR A 33 -8.10 3.45 -14.51
C THR A 33 -7.23 2.21 -14.29
N ARG A 34 -7.33 1.60 -13.11
CA ARG A 34 -6.68 0.31 -12.85
C ARG A 34 -7.00 -0.77 -13.89
N ALA A 35 -8.27 -0.88 -14.31
CA ALA A 35 -8.68 -1.85 -15.34
C ALA A 35 -7.90 -1.65 -16.66
N GLN A 36 -7.69 -0.39 -17.04
CA GLN A 36 -6.94 -0.04 -18.24
C GLN A 36 -5.43 -0.26 -18.07
N ILE A 37 -4.89 0.03 -16.88
CA ILE A 37 -3.45 -0.14 -16.60
C ILE A 37 -3.07 -1.62 -16.47
N ASP A 38 -3.78 -2.39 -15.63
CA ASP A 38 -3.45 -3.76 -15.31
C ASP A 38 -4.02 -4.75 -16.35
N GLY A 39 -5.24 -4.51 -16.82
CA GLY A 39 -5.96 -5.38 -17.77
C GLY A 39 -5.62 -5.07 -19.22
N GLU A 40 -5.90 -3.84 -19.68
CA GLU A 40 -5.66 -3.42 -21.07
C GLU A 40 -4.18 -3.07 -21.35
N LYS A 41 -3.36 -2.93 -20.30
CA LYS A 41 -1.92 -2.65 -20.37
C LYS A 41 -1.58 -1.38 -21.14
N VAL A 42 -2.40 -0.33 -20.99
CA VAL A 42 -2.22 0.94 -21.74
C VAL A 42 -0.89 1.66 -21.50
N LEU A 43 -0.18 1.34 -20.41
CA LEU A 43 1.13 1.91 -20.07
C LEU A 43 2.32 1.06 -20.57
N ALA A 44 2.06 -0.14 -21.12
CA ALA A 44 3.12 -1.04 -21.53
C ALA A 44 3.98 -0.45 -22.66
N GLY A 45 5.30 -0.64 -22.56
CA GLY A 45 6.24 -0.19 -23.59
C GLY A 45 6.54 1.31 -23.58
N GLN A 46 6.02 2.06 -22.60
CA GLN A 46 6.31 3.49 -22.43
C GLN A 46 7.58 3.75 -21.62
N GLY A 47 8.26 2.69 -21.15
CA GLY A 47 9.44 2.81 -20.30
C GLY A 47 9.09 3.50 -18.98
N LEU A 48 7.99 3.08 -18.34
CA LEU A 48 7.50 3.59 -17.06
C LEU A 48 7.72 2.59 -15.91
N GLU A 49 8.13 1.38 -16.23
CA GLU A 49 8.32 0.28 -15.29
C GLU A 49 9.53 0.55 -14.39
N LEU A 50 9.33 0.41 -13.07
CA LEU A 50 10.37 0.51 -12.04
C LEU A 50 10.92 -0.85 -11.63
N ALA A 51 10.04 -1.86 -11.61
CA ALA A 51 10.34 -3.24 -11.31
C ALA A 51 9.14 -4.12 -11.70
N TYR A 52 9.33 -5.44 -11.69
CA TYR A 52 8.28 -6.42 -11.93
C TYR A 52 8.11 -7.34 -10.73
N ALA A 53 6.89 -7.44 -10.20
CA ALA A 53 6.54 -8.36 -9.13
C ALA A 53 5.88 -9.64 -9.69
N ALA A 54 5.81 -10.68 -8.86
CA ALA A 54 5.19 -11.95 -9.21
C ALA A 54 3.66 -11.97 -9.07
N ASP A 55 3.11 -11.08 -8.24
CA ASP A 55 1.69 -11.06 -7.91
C ASP A 55 1.15 -9.61 -7.94
N PRO A 56 0.15 -9.28 -8.80
CA PRO A 56 -0.41 -7.94 -8.84
C PRO A 56 -1.23 -7.61 -7.58
N VAL A 57 -1.64 -8.61 -6.78
CA VAL A 57 -2.29 -8.38 -5.48
C VAL A 57 -1.31 -7.76 -4.49
N ASP A 58 -0.03 -8.16 -4.52
CA ASP A 58 1.00 -7.53 -3.69
C ASP A 58 1.25 -6.07 -4.11
N ILE A 59 1.27 -5.81 -5.42
CA ILE A 59 1.38 -4.44 -5.95
C ILE A 59 0.17 -3.61 -5.50
N TYR A 60 -1.04 -4.16 -5.62
CA TYR A 60 -2.28 -3.51 -5.17
C TYR A 60 -2.19 -3.09 -3.71
N TYR A 61 -1.82 -4.01 -2.81
CA TYR A 61 -1.72 -3.67 -1.39
C TYR A 61 -0.59 -2.69 -1.10
N MET A 62 0.54 -2.77 -1.81
CA MET A 62 1.58 -1.75 -1.75
C MET A 62 1.08 -0.36 -2.17
N GLN A 63 0.21 -0.28 -3.17
CA GLN A 63 -0.44 0.97 -3.58
C GLN A 63 -1.41 1.47 -2.49
N VAL A 64 -2.18 0.59 -1.86
CA VAL A 64 -3.05 0.96 -0.72
C VAL A 64 -2.22 1.51 0.44
N GLN A 65 -1.06 0.93 0.74
CA GLN A 65 -0.15 1.43 1.78
C GLN A 65 0.61 2.72 1.36
N GLY A 66 0.65 3.05 0.07
CA GLY A 66 1.30 4.26 -0.45
C GLY A 66 2.84 4.22 -0.48
N SER A 67 3.46 3.16 0.04
CA SER A 67 4.90 2.92 -0.05
C SER A 67 5.21 1.44 0.10
N GLY A 68 6.42 1.03 -0.25
CA GLY A 68 6.87 -0.34 -0.09
C GLY A 68 8.34 -0.49 -0.39
N TYR A 69 9.00 -1.40 0.33
CA TYR A 69 10.33 -1.83 -0.05
C TYR A 69 10.25 -2.86 -1.18
N VAL A 70 11.19 -2.77 -2.09
CA VAL A 70 11.41 -3.79 -3.11
C VAL A 70 12.80 -4.41 -2.93
N GLU A 71 12.88 -5.73 -3.07
CA GLU A 71 14.12 -6.51 -3.06
C GLU A 71 14.33 -7.06 -4.47
N TYR A 72 15.31 -6.51 -5.19
CA TYR A 72 15.67 -6.92 -6.54
C TYR A 72 16.41 -8.25 -6.49
N LEU A 73 15.78 -9.32 -6.98
CA LEU A 73 16.38 -10.66 -6.96
C LEU A 73 17.60 -10.80 -7.86
N ASP A 74 17.69 -9.97 -8.90
CA ASP A 74 18.80 -9.97 -9.86
C ASP A 74 20.11 -9.46 -9.22
N THR A 75 20.02 -8.56 -8.25
CA THR A 75 21.18 -7.83 -7.68
C THR A 75 21.31 -7.97 -6.16
N GLY A 76 20.27 -8.44 -5.47
CA GLY A 76 20.17 -8.40 -4.00
C GLY A 76 19.94 -6.99 -3.42
N GLU A 77 19.77 -5.98 -4.28
CA GLU A 77 19.54 -4.61 -3.84
C GLU A 77 18.14 -4.43 -3.24
N ARG A 78 18.07 -3.68 -2.14
CA ARG A 78 16.82 -3.18 -1.61
C ARG A 78 16.66 -1.69 -1.90
N ALA A 79 15.48 -1.31 -2.38
CA ALA A 79 15.08 0.08 -2.58
C ALA A 79 13.73 0.36 -1.89
N LEU A 80 13.53 1.62 -1.48
CA LEU A 80 12.23 2.09 -1.01
C LEU A 80 11.53 2.80 -2.17
N LEU A 81 10.34 2.35 -2.52
CA LEU A 81 9.44 3.04 -3.44
C LEU A 81 8.41 3.81 -2.62
N VAL A 82 8.25 5.09 -2.92
CA VAL A 82 7.32 6.00 -2.23
C VAL A 82 6.31 6.57 -3.22
N TYR A 83 5.13 6.94 -2.72
CA TYR A 83 4.08 7.61 -3.49
C TYR A 83 4.63 8.78 -4.32
N ASP A 84 4.31 8.79 -5.61
CA ASP A 84 4.65 9.83 -6.59
C ASP A 84 3.41 10.38 -7.33
N GLY A 85 2.22 10.01 -6.85
CA GLY A 85 0.97 10.45 -7.46
C GLY A 85 -0.07 9.36 -7.61
N SER A 86 -1.29 9.79 -7.96
CA SER A 86 -2.38 8.90 -8.31
C SER A 86 -3.00 9.29 -9.65
N ASN A 87 -3.81 8.38 -10.21
CA ASN A 87 -4.69 8.67 -11.33
C ASN A 87 -5.92 9.52 -10.96
N GLN A 88 -6.03 9.96 -9.70
CA GLN A 88 -7.11 10.79 -9.15
C GLN A 88 -8.50 10.15 -9.18
N GLN A 89 -8.61 8.85 -9.47
CA GLN A 89 -9.86 8.10 -9.41
C GLN A 89 -10.22 7.78 -7.95
N PRO A 90 -11.52 7.71 -7.60
CA PRO A 90 -11.95 7.42 -6.24
C PRO A 90 -11.53 6.01 -5.82
N TYR A 91 -11.04 5.88 -4.60
CA TYR A 91 -10.79 4.58 -3.99
C TYR A 91 -12.10 3.83 -3.76
N ARG A 92 -12.13 2.55 -4.11
CA ARG A 92 -13.21 1.62 -3.75
C ARG A 92 -12.61 0.36 -3.12
N SER A 93 -13.13 -0.08 -1.98
CA SER A 93 -12.61 -1.24 -1.27
C SER A 93 -12.97 -2.54 -1.98
N ILE A 94 -11.96 -3.36 -2.25
CA ILE A 94 -12.14 -4.71 -2.81
C ILE A 94 -12.66 -5.68 -1.74
N GLU A 95 -12.31 -5.45 -0.47
CA GLU A 95 -12.81 -6.22 0.67
C GLU A 95 -14.33 -6.11 0.75
N ARG A 96 -14.85 -4.87 0.69
CA ARG A 96 -16.29 -4.61 0.67
C ARG A 96 -16.98 -5.26 -0.53
N TYR A 97 -16.38 -5.16 -1.71
CA TYR A 97 -16.90 -5.81 -2.92
C TYR A 97 -17.01 -7.33 -2.75
N LEU A 98 -16.00 -7.97 -2.15
CA LEU A 98 -16.00 -9.40 -1.88
C LEU A 98 -17.04 -9.77 -0.81
N THR A 99 -17.23 -8.95 0.23
CA THR A 99 -18.28 -9.17 1.24
C THR A 99 -19.69 -9.12 0.65
N GLU A 100 -19.93 -8.22 -0.31
CA GLU A 100 -21.25 -8.05 -0.94
C GLU A 100 -21.57 -9.17 -1.95
N ARG A 101 -20.65 -10.11 -2.19
CA ARG A 101 -20.78 -11.23 -3.13
C ARG A 101 -20.88 -12.55 -2.39
N GLU A 102 -22.10 -12.91 -2.00
CA GLU A 102 -22.40 -14.17 -1.29
C GLU A 102 -22.05 -15.43 -2.10
N ASP A 103 -21.94 -15.32 -3.43
CA ASP A 103 -21.50 -16.40 -4.32
C ASP A 103 -19.98 -16.63 -4.30
N LEU A 104 -19.21 -15.71 -3.72
CA LEU A 104 -17.77 -15.82 -3.56
C LEU A 104 -17.46 -16.21 -2.12
N GLU A 105 -17.07 -17.46 -1.89
CA GLU A 105 -16.73 -18.00 -0.58
C GLU A 105 -15.37 -17.50 -0.07
N VAL A 106 -15.22 -16.19 0.12
CA VAL A 106 -14.01 -15.58 0.66
C VAL A 106 -13.96 -15.79 2.17
N GLY A 107 -13.47 -16.96 2.61
CA GLY A 107 -13.49 -17.34 4.02
C GLY A 107 -12.75 -16.39 4.98
N ASN A 108 -11.75 -15.65 4.51
CA ASN A 108 -11.00 -14.67 5.31
C ASN A 108 -10.72 -13.42 4.47
N LEU A 109 -11.21 -12.25 4.92
CA LEU A 109 -11.07 -10.96 4.23
C LEU A 109 -9.80 -10.17 4.63
N SER A 110 -8.88 -10.77 5.40
CA SER A 110 -7.54 -10.22 5.58
C SER A 110 -6.76 -10.22 4.25
N ILE A 111 -5.72 -9.38 4.16
CA ILE A 111 -4.79 -9.33 3.01
C ILE A 111 -4.34 -10.74 2.60
N ASN A 112 -3.96 -11.57 3.56
CA ASN A 112 -3.48 -12.93 3.30
C ASN A 112 -4.61 -13.86 2.83
N GLY A 113 -5.81 -13.69 3.37
CA GLY A 113 -6.99 -14.44 2.95
C GLY A 113 -7.42 -14.11 1.52
N ILE A 114 -7.49 -12.82 1.18
CA ILE A 114 -7.81 -12.35 -0.18
C ILE A 114 -6.72 -12.77 -1.17
N LYS A 115 -5.45 -12.64 -0.81
CA LYS A 115 -4.33 -13.11 -1.65
C LYS A 115 -4.44 -14.60 -1.95
N ARG A 116 -4.73 -15.41 -0.94
CA ARG A 116 -4.95 -16.86 -1.12
C ARG A 116 -6.16 -17.12 -2.02
N PHE A 117 -7.28 -16.47 -1.76
CA PHE A 117 -8.50 -16.61 -2.55
C PHE A 117 -8.26 -16.28 -4.04
N LEU A 118 -7.61 -15.16 -4.35
CA LEU A 118 -7.33 -14.76 -5.73
C LEU A 118 -6.25 -15.62 -6.39
N LYS A 119 -5.35 -16.24 -5.61
CA LYS A 119 -4.42 -17.24 -6.10
C LYS A 119 -5.13 -18.53 -6.51
N ASP A 120 -6.12 -18.95 -5.73
CA ASP A 120 -6.93 -20.14 -6.01
C ASP A 120 -7.97 -19.87 -7.13
N HIS A 121 -8.33 -18.60 -7.38
CA HIS A 121 -9.29 -18.16 -8.40
C HIS A 121 -8.71 -17.08 -9.33
N PRO A 122 -7.67 -17.40 -10.14
CA PRO A 122 -6.94 -16.42 -10.94
C PRO A 122 -7.80 -15.69 -11.97
N ALA A 123 -8.89 -16.31 -12.45
CA ALA A 123 -9.83 -15.70 -13.39
C ALA A 123 -10.60 -14.51 -12.79
N LEU A 124 -10.76 -14.46 -11.46
CA LEU A 124 -11.47 -13.37 -10.77
C LEU A 124 -10.55 -12.21 -10.41
N ARG A 125 -9.24 -12.42 -10.42
CA ARG A 125 -8.26 -11.46 -9.91
C ARG A 125 -8.40 -10.08 -10.55
N ASP A 126 -8.40 -10.03 -11.88
CA ASP A 126 -8.44 -8.75 -12.59
C ASP A 126 -9.80 -8.06 -12.38
N THR A 127 -10.90 -8.83 -12.37
CA THR A 127 -12.24 -8.32 -12.05
C THR A 127 -12.33 -7.74 -10.64
N VAL A 128 -11.79 -8.42 -9.64
CA VAL A 128 -11.80 -7.99 -8.24
C VAL A 128 -10.93 -6.75 -8.05
N LEU A 129 -9.68 -6.77 -8.53
CA LEU A 129 -8.78 -5.63 -8.40
C LEU A 129 -9.34 -4.39 -9.12
N SER A 130 -9.92 -4.56 -10.31
CA SER A 130 -10.50 -3.46 -11.10
C SER A 130 -11.68 -2.74 -10.45
N GLN A 131 -12.29 -3.33 -9.40
CA GLN A 131 -13.35 -2.64 -8.64
C GLN A 131 -12.84 -1.37 -8.00
N ASN A 132 -11.54 -1.31 -7.70
CA ASN A 132 -10.86 -0.09 -7.29
C ASN A 132 -10.24 0.61 -8.51
N PRO A 133 -10.88 1.65 -9.08
CA PRO A 133 -10.33 2.35 -10.24
C PRO A 133 -9.09 3.19 -9.88
N SER A 134 -8.84 3.46 -8.59
CA SER A 134 -7.69 4.21 -8.10
C SER A 134 -6.38 3.46 -8.33
N TYR A 135 -5.40 4.18 -8.86
CA TYR A 135 -4.06 3.66 -9.16
C TYR A 135 -2.99 4.60 -8.60
N ILE A 136 -2.01 4.04 -7.90
CA ILE A 136 -0.90 4.77 -7.29
C ILE A 136 0.38 4.50 -8.06
N PHE A 137 1.09 5.57 -8.37
CA PHE A 137 2.41 5.54 -9.00
C PHE A 137 3.48 5.80 -7.96
N PHE A 138 4.68 5.27 -8.20
CA PHE A 138 5.79 5.36 -7.27
C PHE A 138 7.01 6.04 -7.88
N ALA A 139 7.91 6.48 -7.01
CA ALA A 139 9.27 6.87 -7.36
C ALA A 139 10.28 6.19 -6.42
N PRO A 140 11.47 5.82 -6.91
CA PRO A 140 12.53 5.34 -6.05
C PRO A 140 13.03 6.47 -5.17
N ARG A 141 13.08 6.22 -3.86
CA ARG A 141 13.71 7.14 -2.92
C ARG A 141 15.20 6.84 -2.89
N GLY A 142 16.01 7.84 -3.24
CA GLY A 142 17.48 7.70 -3.38
C GLY A 142 18.16 7.02 -2.20
N ARG A 143 19.22 6.27 -2.49
CA ARG A 143 20.00 5.42 -1.56
C ARG A 143 20.81 6.14 -0.48
N SER A 144 20.63 7.44 -0.25
CA SER A 144 21.47 8.21 0.67
C SER A 144 20.67 8.90 1.77
N VAL A 145 21.06 8.61 3.01
CA VAL A 145 20.73 9.36 4.22
C VAL A 145 21.09 10.83 3.98
N LYS A 146 20.11 11.66 3.60
CA LYS A 146 20.19 13.12 3.73
C LYS A 146 18.80 13.67 4.03
N GLY A 147 18.59 13.93 5.32
CA GLY A 147 17.38 14.56 5.82
C GLY A 147 17.35 16.06 5.54
N ALA A 148 16.13 16.58 5.45
CA ALA A 148 15.79 17.93 5.91
C ALA A 148 14.46 17.94 6.69
N GLY A 149 13.98 16.77 7.16
CA GLY A 149 12.75 16.67 7.97
C GLY A 149 12.03 15.32 7.98
N GLN A 150 12.58 14.26 7.38
CA GLN A 150 11.86 12.99 7.21
C GLN A 150 12.35 11.94 8.21
N VAL A 151 11.72 11.91 9.38
CA VAL A 151 12.05 10.97 10.46
C VAL A 151 11.65 9.55 10.03
N PRO A 152 12.54 8.55 10.14
CA PRO A 152 12.17 7.16 9.91
C PRO A 152 10.97 6.79 10.78
N LEU A 153 9.94 6.17 10.19
CA LEU A 153 8.79 5.70 10.95
C LEU A 153 9.25 4.59 11.91
N ILE A 154 8.93 4.75 13.18
CA ILE A 154 9.22 3.81 14.25
C ILE A 154 7.94 3.03 14.52
N PRO A 155 7.97 1.68 14.43
CA PRO A 155 6.81 0.84 14.75
C PRO A 155 6.22 1.20 16.11
N GLU A 156 4.90 1.17 16.22
CA GLU A 156 4.11 1.44 17.44
C GLU A 156 4.21 2.86 18.01
N ILE A 157 5.01 3.74 17.41
CA ILE A 157 5.21 5.13 17.85
C ILE A 157 4.78 6.11 16.76
N SER A 158 5.17 5.88 15.52
CA SER A 158 4.82 6.79 14.43
C SER A 158 3.35 6.64 14.02
N VAL A 159 2.68 7.77 13.77
CA VAL A 159 1.29 7.78 13.32
C VAL A 159 1.09 8.65 12.08
N ALA A 160 0.16 8.22 11.23
CA ALA A 160 -0.42 9.05 10.19
C ALA A 160 -1.58 9.86 10.76
N VAL A 161 -1.62 11.17 10.46
CA VAL A 161 -2.64 12.10 10.97
C VAL A 161 -3.15 13.04 9.88
N ASP A 162 -4.25 13.74 10.18
CA ASP A 162 -4.65 14.93 9.43
C ASP A 162 -3.85 16.14 9.93
N HIS A 163 -2.89 16.61 9.12
CA HIS A 163 -1.99 17.71 9.52
C HIS A 163 -2.71 19.03 9.80
N ARG A 164 -3.97 19.17 9.40
CA ARG A 164 -4.78 20.37 9.64
C ARG A 164 -5.19 20.49 11.11
N TYR A 165 -5.20 19.36 11.83
CA TYR A 165 -5.55 19.27 13.23
C TYR A 165 -4.34 18.92 14.10
N LEU A 166 -3.47 18.02 13.63
CA LEU A 166 -2.31 17.54 14.38
C LEU A 166 -1.02 17.87 13.61
N PRO A 167 -0.24 18.89 14.02
CA PRO A 167 1.00 19.24 13.36
C PRO A 167 1.99 18.08 13.33
N LEU A 168 2.66 17.88 12.20
CA LEU A 168 3.76 16.92 12.09
C LEU A 168 4.92 17.33 13.01
N GLY A 169 5.59 16.35 13.62
CA GLY A 169 6.66 16.54 14.59
C GLY A 169 6.20 16.87 16.01
N SER A 170 4.88 16.93 16.26
CA SER A 170 4.33 17.01 17.61
C SER A 170 4.51 15.70 18.39
N VAL A 171 4.16 15.73 19.68
CA VAL A 171 4.16 14.56 20.56
C VAL A 171 2.75 14.41 21.13
N LEU A 172 2.16 13.24 20.93
CA LEU A 172 0.84 12.90 21.45
C LEU A 172 0.98 11.89 22.58
N LEU A 173 0.17 12.02 23.62
CA LEU A 173 -0.10 10.96 24.58
C LEU A 173 -1.51 10.46 24.32
N ALA A 174 -1.65 9.22 23.87
CA ALA A 174 -2.94 8.64 23.51
C ALA A 174 -3.20 7.36 24.30
N ALA A 175 -4.45 7.15 24.73
CA ALA A 175 -4.91 5.86 25.23
C ALA A 175 -5.22 4.96 24.03
N CYS A 176 -4.33 4.02 23.73
CA CYS A 176 -4.46 3.09 22.62
C CYS A 176 -5.13 1.80 23.10
N PRO A 177 -6.12 1.26 22.37
CA PRO A 177 -6.71 -0.03 22.71
C PRO A 177 -5.68 -1.16 22.51
N VAL A 178 -5.65 -2.09 23.46
CA VAL A 178 -4.96 -3.37 23.36
C VAL A 178 -6.01 -4.44 23.12
N TYR A 179 -5.85 -5.22 22.06
CA TYR A 179 -6.80 -6.24 21.66
C TYR A 179 -6.36 -7.63 22.16
N ASP A 180 -7.33 -8.44 22.57
CA ASP A 180 -7.09 -9.83 22.90
C ASP A 180 -6.94 -10.71 21.63
N LYS A 181 -6.72 -12.01 21.82
CA LYS A 181 -6.58 -12.99 20.73
C LYS A 181 -7.84 -13.17 19.87
N TYR A 182 -8.99 -12.63 20.29
CA TYR A 182 -10.25 -12.67 19.56
C TYR A 182 -10.55 -11.34 18.86
N GLY A 183 -9.68 -10.34 19.01
CA GLY A 183 -9.85 -9.02 18.41
C GLY A 183 -10.78 -8.10 19.21
N GLU A 184 -11.12 -8.47 20.46
CA GLU A 184 -11.90 -7.63 21.36
C GLU A 184 -10.96 -6.72 22.16
N VAL A 185 -11.42 -5.51 22.49
CA VAL A 185 -10.62 -4.59 23.31
C VAL A 185 -10.53 -5.13 24.73
N ASP A 186 -9.34 -5.51 25.16
CA ASP A 186 -9.06 -5.99 26.52
C ASP A 186 -8.88 -4.81 27.49
N HIS A 187 -7.95 -3.91 27.18
CA HIS A 187 -7.70 -2.71 27.98
C HIS A 187 -7.13 -1.58 27.11
N HIS A 188 -6.82 -0.44 27.71
CA HIS A 188 -6.14 0.67 27.04
C HIS A 188 -4.79 0.94 27.69
N GLU A 189 -3.77 1.19 26.88
CA GLU A 189 -2.45 1.61 27.31
C GLU A 189 -2.17 3.04 26.83
N PHE A 190 -1.63 3.88 27.72
CA PHE A 190 -1.14 5.19 27.30
C PHE A 190 0.18 5.05 26.56
N ARG A 191 0.21 5.53 25.31
CA ARG A 191 1.38 5.50 24.43
C ARG A 191 1.76 6.91 23.99
N ILE A 192 3.05 7.14 23.90
CA ILE A 192 3.60 8.33 23.25
C ILE A 192 3.64 8.07 21.75
N LEU A 193 2.94 8.88 20.98
CA LEU A 193 2.85 8.78 19.52
C LEU A 193 3.44 10.03 18.87
N LEU A 194 4.08 9.84 17.72
CA LEU A 194 4.71 10.91 16.94
C LEU A 194 4.02 11.04 15.57
N PRO A 195 3.26 12.12 15.34
CA PRO A 195 2.76 12.47 14.01
C PRO A 195 3.91 12.73 13.05
N GLN A 196 4.18 11.76 12.20
CA GLN A 196 5.31 11.78 11.26
C GLN A 196 4.89 11.48 9.83
N ASP A 197 3.61 11.18 9.63
CA ASP A 197 3.04 10.83 8.33
C ASP A 197 1.63 11.40 8.16
N THR A 198 1.13 11.34 6.92
CA THR A 198 -0.23 11.76 6.55
C THR A 198 -0.82 10.74 5.58
N GLY A 199 -2.12 10.45 5.71
CA GLY A 199 -2.82 9.56 4.79
C GLY A 199 -4.04 10.23 4.17
N GLY A 200 -4.28 10.04 2.87
CA GLY A 200 -5.43 10.66 2.18
C GLY A 200 -6.80 10.27 2.75
N ALA A 201 -6.87 9.11 3.41
CA ALA A 201 -8.04 8.58 4.11
C ALA A 201 -8.10 9.00 5.60
N ILE A 202 -6.99 9.48 6.18
CA ILE A 202 -6.91 9.92 7.58
C ILE A 202 -7.35 11.38 7.64
N ARG A 203 -8.62 11.61 7.99
CA ARG A 203 -9.24 12.95 8.00
C ARG A 203 -9.95 13.22 9.33
N GLY A 204 -9.82 14.46 9.80
CA GLY A 204 -10.46 14.94 11.02
C GLY A 204 -9.60 14.81 12.28
N PRO A 205 -10.06 15.36 13.40
CA PRO A 205 -9.26 15.52 14.62
C PRO A 205 -9.07 14.23 15.44
N GLY A 206 -9.85 13.17 15.17
CA GLY A 206 -9.87 11.94 15.97
C GLY A 206 -9.46 10.67 15.23
N HIS A 207 -8.96 10.79 13.99
CA HIS A 207 -8.51 9.64 13.20
C HIS A 207 -6.99 9.64 13.16
N LEU A 208 -6.38 8.60 13.72
CA LEU A 208 -4.94 8.33 13.64
C LEU A 208 -4.75 6.89 13.20
N ASP A 209 -3.72 6.63 12.40
CA ASP A 209 -3.34 5.27 12.01
C ASP A 209 -1.91 5.01 12.47
N VAL A 210 -1.71 3.96 13.26
CA VAL A 210 -0.42 3.60 13.86
C VAL A 210 0.43 2.84 12.85
N TYR A 211 1.69 3.20 12.73
CA TYR A 211 2.65 2.46 11.92
C TYR A 211 3.09 1.19 12.65
N SER A 212 2.78 0.03 12.12
CA SER A 212 3.07 -1.28 12.74
C SER A 212 4.43 -1.86 12.31
N GLY A 213 5.09 -1.24 11.33
CA GLY A 213 6.44 -1.63 10.90
C GLY A 213 6.54 -2.17 9.48
N VAL A 214 7.54 -3.03 9.25
CA VAL A 214 7.95 -3.45 7.90
C VAL A 214 7.71 -4.93 7.67
N GLY A 215 7.18 -5.25 6.49
CA GLY A 215 6.92 -6.62 6.04
C GLY A 215 5.96 -7.36 6.96
N ARG A 216 6.19 -8.66 7.13
CA ARG A 216 5.32 -9.54 7.92
C ARG A 216 5.17 -9.11 9.38
N ALA A 217 6.20 -8.47 9.96
CA ALA A 217 6.14 -8.01 11.34
C ALA A 217 5.13 -6.88 11.56
N GLY A 218 4.87 -6.05 10.53
CA GLY A 218 3.87 -4.99 10.60
C GLY A 218 2.49 -5.39 10.07
N GLN A 219 2.34 -6.61 9.53
CA GLN A 219 1.08 -7.13 9.01
C GLN A 219 0.25 -7.82 10.11
N SER A 220 0.24 -7.22 11.31
CA SER A 220 -0.48 -7.69 12.50
C SER A 220 -1.94 -7.26 12.49
#